data_AF-R6YSM6-F1
#
_entry.id   AF-R6YSM6-F1
#
_cell.length_a   1.000
_cell.length_b   1.000
_cell.length_c   1.000
_cell.angle_alpha   90.00
_cell.angle_beta   90.00
_cell.angle_gamma   90.00
#
_symmetry.space_group_name_H-M   'P 1'
#
loop_
_entity.id
_entity.type
_entity.pdbx_description
1 polymer ?
#
loop_
_entity_poly.entity_id
_entity_poly.type
_entity_poly.pdbx_seq_one_letter_code
_entity_poly.pdbx_strand_id
1 'polypeptide(L)'
;MCVSVKGFPTDLDKGEDLLFNLQVFECAEKISVLPKSVYDYYNIETGSLSFRFRENAMEIEERLRREVAAFYEECGGKEAAFLDVFYLNSIKNKFYDLMRRSGKTDRECKEKIKEWLAMPGVQKLFVSKAEFSRKDKILLFFMKHHNYRILMKYYR
;
A
#
# COMPACT_ATOMS: atom_id res chain seq x y z
N MET A 1 11.30 20.02 -18.72
CA MET A 1 10.84 21.28 -18.09
C MET A 1 10.19 20.88 -16.78
N CYS A 2 10.72 21.30 -15.63
CA CYS A 2 10.12 21.00 -14.32
C CYS A 2 8.75 21.68 -14.25
N VAL A 3 7.69 20.91 -14.03
CA VAL A 3 6.36 21.43 -13.73
C VAL A 3 6.42 21.96 -12.30
N SER A 4 5.87 23.16 -12.05
CA SER A 4 5.81 23.74 -10.70
C SER A 4 5.29 22.69 -9.71
N VAL A 5 6.07 22.39 -8.66
CA VAL A 5 5.66 21.47 -7.58
C VAL A 5 4.32 21.95 -7.06
N LYS A 6 3.29 21.10 -7.19
CA LYS A 6 1.99 21.37 -6.62
C LYS A 6 2.12 21.00 -5.14
N GLY A 7 1.59 21.82 -4.24
CA GLY A 7 1.62 21.52 -2.80
C GLY A 7 0.99 20.15 -2.47
N PHE A 8 0.96 19.78 -1.21
CA PHE A 8 0.38 18.51 -0.77
C PHE A 8 -1.03 18.27 -1.36
N PRO A 9 -1.30 17.09 -1.94
CA PRO A 9 -2.64 16.74 -2.40
C PRO A 9 -3.66 16.86 -1.25
N THR A 10 -4.68 17.71 -1.44
CA THR A 10 -5.70 17.97 -0.41
C THR A 10 -6.85 16.97 -0.45
N ASP A 11 -6.89 16.10 -1.45
CA ASP A 11 -7.91 15.07 -1.65
C ASP A 11 -7.52 13.70 -1.06
N LEU A 12 -6.37 13.63 -0.36
CA LEU A 12 -5.89 12.46 0.36
C LEU A 12 -5.82 12.74 1.86
N ASP A 13 -6.27 11.79 2.67
CA ASP A 13 -6.17 11.80 4.13
C ASP A 13 -5.04 10.89 4.66
N LYS A 14 -4.29 10.27 3.73
CA LYS A 14 -3.08 9.47 3.97
C LYS A 14 -2.30 9.27 2.66
N GLY A 15 -0.98 9.41 2.71
CA GLY A 15 -0.06 9.16 1.59
C GLY A 15 0.17 10.37 0.68
N GLU A 16 -0.32 11.55 1.09
CA GLU A 16 -0.08 12.84 0.47
C GLU A 16 1.42 13.20 0.44
N ASP A 17 2.16 12.78 1.47
CA ASP A 17 3.60 12.95 1.61
C ASP A 17 4.37 12.21 0.52
N LEU A 18 3.98 10.96 0.22
CA LEU A 18 4.57 10.18 -0.86
C LEU A 18 4.39 10.88 -2.21
N LEU A 19 3.17 11.30 -2.55
CA LEU A 19 2.92 11.96 -3.83
C LEU A 19 3.62 13.30 -3.96
N PHE A 20 3.70 14.06 -2.87
CA PHE A 20 4.49 15.28 -2.83
C PHE A 20 5.98 14.99 -3.06
N ASN A 21 6.53 13.97 -2.38
CA ASN A 21 7.93 13.59 -2.50
C ASN A 21 8.28 13.12 -3.92
N LEU A 22 7.40 12.39 -4.61
CA LEU A 22 7.61 12.02 -6.01
C LEU A 22 7.80 13.26 -6.89
N GLN A 23 6.95 14.28 -6.76
CA GLN A 23 7.09 15.55 -7.49
C GLN A 23 8.39 16.29 -7.16
N VAL A 24 8.81 16.26 -5.88
CA VAL A 24 10.10 16.84 -5.48
C VAL A 24 11.25 16.09 -6.15
N PHE A 25 11.19 14.76 -6.23
CA PHE A 25 12.23 13.95 -6.87
C PHE A 25 12.28 14.12 -8.38
N GLU A 26 11.14 14.34 -9.05
CA GLU A 26 11.08 14.64 -10.50
C GLU A 26 11.86 15.92 -10.86
N CYS A 27 11.89 16.90 -9.96
CA CYS A 27 12.60 18.16 -10.17
C CYS A 27 14.00 18.18 -9.53
N ALA A 28 14.42 17.12 -8.83
CA ALA A 28 15.71 17.07 -8.17
C ALA A 28 16.83 16.74 -9.18
N GLU A 29 17.79 17.64 -9.36
CA GLU A 29 18.97 17.38 -10.21
C GLU A 29 19.92 16.35 -9.60
N LYS A 30 19.95 16.27 -8.26
CA LYS A 30 20.84 15.36 -7.51
C LYS A 30 20.20 14.96 -6.18
N ILE A 31 20.30 13.67 -5.87
CA ILE A 31 19.94 13.09 -4.57
C ILE A 31 21.22 12.64 -3.88
N SER A 32 21.42 13.03 -2.61
CA SER A 32 22.54 12.60 -1.77
C SER A 32 22.00 11.91 -0.53
N VAL A 33 22.52 10.72 -0.20
CA VAL A 33 22.04 9.90 0.92
C VAL A 33 23.08 9.88 2.02
N LEU A 34 22.68 10.23 3.24
CA LEU A 34 23.52 10.12 4.43
C LEU A 34 23.31 8.74 5.09
N PRO A 35 24.37 7.97 5.39
CA PRO A 35 24.23 6.65 5.99
C PRO A 35 23.87 6.71 7.49
N LYS A 36 23.89 7.90 8.11
CA LYS A 36 23.59 8.11 9.51
C LYS A 36 22.16 8.65 9.66
N SER A 37 21.37 8.04 10.54
CA SER A 37 20.09 8.64 10.93
C SER A 37 20.36 9.92 11.73
N VAL A 38 19.77 11.02 11.28
CA VAL A 38 19.80 12.33 11.96
C VAL A 38 18.42 12.71 12.50
N TYR A 39 17.43 11.85 12.32
CA TYR A 39 16.04 12.07 12.70
C TYR A 39 15.48 10.82 13.38
N ASP A 40 14.99 10.97 14.61
CA ASP A 40 14.35 9.89 15.35
C ASP A 40 12.84 9.94 15.16
N TYR A 41 12.30 8.90 14.50
CA TYR A 41 10.86 8.79 14.28
C TYR A 41 10.17 8.21 15.52
N TYR A 42 9.42 9.05 16.24
CA TYR A 42 8.71 8.66 17.46
C TYR A 42 7.31 8.12 17.13
N ASN A 43 7.10 6.80 17.19
CA ASN A 43 5.85 6.13 16.79
C ASN A 43 5.08 5.51 17.98
N ILE A 44 5.11 6.15 19.15
CA ILE A 44 4.60 5.57 20.41
C ILE A 44 3.17 6.03 20.77
N GLU A 45 2.60 7.02 20.06
CA GLU A 45 1.24 7.49 20.36
C GLU A 45 0.15 6.57 19.78
N THR A 46 -0.54 5.86 20.67
CA THR A 46 -1.72 5.03 20.38
C THR A 46 -2.92 5.82 19.84
N GLY A 47 -2.88 7.15 19.91
CA GLY A 47 -3.86 8.07 19.33
C GLY A 47 -3.55 8.52 17.90
N SER A 48 -2.44 8.06 17.29
CA SER A 48 -2.06 8.50 15.95
C SER A 48 -3.12 8.14 14.91
N LEU A 49 -3.42 9.11 14.03
CA LEU A 49 -4.30 8.95 12.87
C LEU A 49 -3.88 7.78 11.96
N SER A 50 -2.65 7.28 12.11
CA SER A 50 -2.11 6.10 11.43
C SER A 50 -2.77 4.79 11.86
N PHE A 51 -3.42 4.73 13.03
CA PHE A 51 -4.00 3.50 13.61
C PHE A 51 -5.49 3.31 13.33
N ARG A 52 -6.17 4.30 12.73
CA ARG A 52 -7.60 4.20 12.42
C ARG A 52 -7.85 3.46 11.10
N PHE A 53 -8.85 2.58 11.11
CA PHE A 53 -9.40 1.99 9.89
C PHE A 53 -10.04 3.07 8.99
N ARG A 54 -9.70 3.05 7.70
CA ARG A 54 -10.24 3.95 6.67
C ARG A 54 -10.97 3.13 5.63
N GLU A 55 -12.21 3.53 5.31
CA GLU A 55 -13.04 2.81 4.33
C GLU A 55 -12.43 2.82 2.93
N ASN A 56 -11.84 3.96 2.54
CA ASN A 56 -11.21 4.18 1.23
C ASN A 56 -9.72 3.79 1.18
N ALA A 57 -9.21 3.02 2.17
CA ALA A 57 -7.78 2.76 2.31
C ALA A 57 -7.19 2.02 1.08
N MET A 58 -7.96 1.12 0.47
CA MET A 58 -7.48 0.34 -0.68
C MET A 58 -7.48 1.18 -1.96
N GLU A 59 -8.44 2.07 -2.12
CA GLU A 59 -8.53 3.02 -3.23
C GLU A 59 -7.35 3.99 -3.21
N ILE A 60 -7.00 4.49 -2.02
CA ILE A 60 -5.78 5.28 -1.81
C ILE A 60 -4.56 4.45 -2.23
N GLU A 61 -4.46 3.20 -1.79
CA GLU A 61 -3.30 2.37 -2.11
C GLU A 61 -3.17 2.06 -3.62
N GLU A 62 -4.26 1.81 -4.34
CA GLU A 62 -4.22 1.64 -5.80
C GLU A 62 -3.71 2.91 -6.49
N ARG A 63 -4.14 4.08 -6.02
CA ARG A 63 -3.63 5.36 -6.53
C ARG A 63 -2.14 5.48 -6.25
N LEU A 64 -1.70 5.35 -5.00
CA LEU A 64 -0.29 5.47 -4.62
C LEU A 64 0.59 4.50 -5.42
N ARG A 65 0.17 3.24 -5.54
CA ARG A 65 0.88 2.23 -6.34
C ARG A 65 1.00 2.64 -7.80
N ARG A 66 -0.07 3.19 -8.39
CA ARG A 66 -0.05 3.66 -9.79
C ARG A 66 0.91 4.84 -9.97
N GLU A 67 0.85 5.84 -9.09
CA GLU A 67 1.73 7.01 -9.17
C GLU A 67 3.21 6.62 -8.98
N VAL A 68 3.53 5.73 -8.03
CA VAL A 68 4.89 5.22 -7.83
C VAL A 68 5.36 4.41 -9.04
N ALA A 69 4.49 3.57 -9.61
CA ALA A 69 4.84 2.79 -10.80
C ALA A 69 5.14 3.69 -12.01
N ALA A 70 4.32 4.72 -12.24
CA ALA A 70 4.53 5.69 -13.31
C ALA A 70 5.86 6.45 -13.11
N PHE A 71 6.09 6.99 -11.91
CA PHE A 71 7.35 7.67 -11.57
C PHE A 71 8.57 6.77 -11.77
N TYR A 72 8.51 5.51 -11.32
CA TYR A 72 9.61 4.56 -11.46
C TYR A 72 9.92 4.24 -12.94
N GLU A 73 8.89 4.08 -13.77
CA GLU A 73 9.03 3.87 -15.21
C GLU A 73 9.64 5.10 -15.89
N GLU A 74 9.17 6.31 -15.58
CA GLU A 74 9.71 7.56 -16.11
C GLU A 74 11.19 7.77 -15.75
N CYS A 75 11.61 7.30 -14.57
CA CYS A 75 13.01 7.31 -14.15
C CYS A 75 13.89 6.23 -14.84
N GLY A 76 13.33 5.45 -15.78
CA GLY A 76 14.04 4.38 -16.49
C GLY A 76 14.17 3.08 -15.69
N GLY A 77 13.31 2.89 -14.68
CA GLY A 77 13.23 1.67 -13.89
C GLY A 77 12.89 0.46 -14.75
N LYS A 78 13.63 -0.64 -14.61
CA LYS A 78 13.49 -1.84 -15.45
C LYS A 78 12.73 -2.97 -14.77
N GLU A 79 12.91 -3.13 -13.46
CA GLU A 79 12.25 -4.18 -12.68
C GLU A 79 11.29 -3.56 -11.68
N ALA A 80 9.98 -3.69 -11.96
CA ALA A 80 8.91 -3.15 -11.11
C ALA A 80 8.32 -4.20 -10.15
N ALA A 81 8.83 -5.43 -10.17
CA ALA A 81 8.26 -6.54 -9.41
C ALA A 81 8.31 -6.31 -7.88
N PHE A 82 9.25 -5.51 -7.39
CA PHE A 82 9.29 -5.13 -5.98
C PHE A 82 8.04 -4.34 -5.54
N LEU A 83 7.42 -3.58 -6.43
CA LEU A 83 6.20 -2.81 -6.13
C LEU A 83 5.05 -3.72 -5.72
N ASP A 84 4.98 -4.94 -6.27
CA ASP A 84 3.97 -5.92 -5.91
C ASP A 84 4.19 -6.48 -4.50
N VAL A 85 5.44 -6.58 -4.05
CA VAL A 85 5.78 -6.97 -2.66
C VAL A 85 5.34 -5.89 -1.68
N PHE A 86 5.64 -4.63 -1.98
CA PHE A 86 5.16 -3.49 -1.17
C PHE A 86 3.64 -3.43 -1.15
N TYR A 87 3.00 -3.60 -2.30
CA TYR A 87 1.55 -3.56 -2.40
C TYR A 87 0.89 -4.68 -1.59
N LEU A 88 1.42 -5.90 -1.67
CA LEU A 88 0.93 -7.00 -0.84
C LEU A 88 1.07 -6.67 0.66
N ASN A 89 2.21 -6.13 1.09
CA ASN A 89 2.40 -5.71 2.49
C ASN A 89 1.36 -4.67 2.94
N SER A 90 1.06 -3.70 2.08
CA SER A 90 -0.01 -2.72 2.31
C SER A 90 -1.39 -3.37 2.44
N ILE A 91 -1.70 -4.39 1.63
CA ILE A 91 -2.95 -5.16 1.74
C ILE A 91 -3.01 -5.93 3.06
N LYS A 92 -1.91 -6.56 3.50
CA LYS A 92 -1.87 -7.28 4.80
C LYS A 92 -2.20 -6.35 5.96
N ASN A 93 -1.64 -5.13 5.95
CA ASN A 93 -1.94 -4.13 6.97
C ASN A 93 -3.42 -3.72 6.95
N LYS A 94 -4.02 -3.56 5.77
CA LYS A 94 -5.44 -3.23 5.63
C LYS A 94 -6.35 -4.37 6.05
N PHE A 95 -6.00 -5.63 5.76
CA PHE A 95 -6.70 -6.79 6.32
C PHE A 95 -6.62 -6.83 7.84
N TYR A 96 -5.45 -6.53 8.42
CA TYR A 96 -5.31 -6.41 9.87
C TYR A 96 -6.21 -5.30 10.44
N ASP A 97 -6.18 -4.09 9.85
CA ASP A 97 -7.02 -2.97 10.28
C ASP A 97 -8.52 -3.28 10.14
N LEU A 98 -8.92 -3.93 9.05
CA LEU A 98 -10.29 -4.38 8.82
C LEU A 98 -10.74 -5.34 9.94
N MET A 99 -9.91 -6.32 10.31
CA MET A 99 -10.30 -7.33 11.30
C MET A 99 -10.22 -6.84 12.74
N ARG A 100 -9.26 -5.96 13.05
CA ARG A 100 -8.92 -5.59 14.43
C ARG A 100 -9.44 -4.21 14.85
N ARG A 101 -9.70 -3.31 13.88
CA ARG A 101 -9.89 -1.88 14.17
C ARG A 101 -11.12 -1.25 13.51
N SER A 102 -11.75 -1.93 12.56
CA SER A 102 -12.91 -1.37 11.84
C SER A 102 -14.21 -1.35 12.66
N GLY A 103 -14.32 -2.20 13.70
CA GLY A 103 -15.57 -2.43 14.43
C GLY A 103 -16.64 -3.18 13.64
N LYS A 104 -16.34 -3.65 12.43
CA LYS A 104 -17.28 -4.36 11.54
C LYS A 104 -17.53 -5.80 12.00
N THR A 105 -18.71 -6.30 11.67
CA THR A 105 -19.07 -7.71 11.83
C THR A 105 -18.32 -8.61 10.84
N ASP A 106 -18.29 -9.92 11.11
CA ASP A 106 -17.68 -10.89 10.20
C ASP A 106 -18.29 -10.88 8.81
N ARG A 107 -19.60 -10.65 8.71
CA ARG A 107 -20.28 -10.54 7.42
C ARG A 107 -19.77 -9.34 6.64
N GLU A 108 -19.68 -8.17 7.28
CA GLU A 108 -19.22 -6.94 6.64
C GLU A 108 -17.73 -7.00 6.27
N CYS A 109 -16.89 -7.56 7.14
CA CYS A 109 -15.48 -7.80 6.83
C CYS A 109 -15.31 -8.73 5.62
N LYS A 110 -16.13 -9.79 5.52
CA LYS A 110 -16.12 -10.69 4.37
C LYS A 110 -16.52 -9.99 3.08
N GLU A 111 -17.58 -9.17 3.09
CA GLU A 111 -17.97 -8.39 1.92
C GLU A 111 -16.88 -7.38 1.51
N LYS A 112 -16.25 -6.70 2.48
CA LYS A 112 -15.11 -5.83 2.18
C LYS A 112 -13.91 -6.57 1.60
N ILE A 113 -13.57 -7.76 2.10
CA ILE A 113 -12.52 -8.59 1.49
C ILE A 113 -12.89 -8.93 0.04
N LYS A 114 -14.15 -9.30 -0.25
CA LYS A 114 -14.56 -9.60 -1.63
C LYS A 114 -14.37 -8.40 -2.55
N GLU A 115 -14.82 -7.22 -2.11
CA GLU A 115 -14.64 -5.97 -2.85
C GLU A 115 -13.16 -5.71 -3.14
N TRP A 116 -12.31 -5.79 -2.11
CA TRP A 116 -10.87 -5.56 -2.24
C TRP A 116 -10.19 -6.60 -3.12
N LEU A 117 -10.54 -7.87 -3.00
CA LEU A 117 -9.98 -8.92 -3.85
C LEU A 117 -10.39 -8.75 -5.31
N ALA A 118 -11.55 -8.16 -5.61
CA ALA A 118 -11.97 -7.87 -6.97
C ALA A 118 -11.24 -6.68 -7.61
N MET A 119 -10.45 -5.92 -6.85
CA MET A 119 -9.74 -4.75 -7.38
C MET A 119 -8.67 -5.14 -8.40
N PRO A 120 -8.50 -4.38 -9.50
CA PRO A 120 -7.59 -4.75 -10.58
C PRO A 120 -6.13 -4.96 -10.15
N GLY A 121 -5.57 -4.12 -9.28
CA GLY A 121 -4.20 -4.31 -8.82
C GLY A 121 -4.05 -5.53 -7.93
N VAL A 122 -5.07 -5.88 -7.12
CA VAL A 122 -5.04 -7.11 -6.32
C VAL A 122 -5.09 -8.34 -7.21
N GLN A 123 -5.91 -8.33 -8.26
CA GLN A 123 -5.97 -9.39 -9.25
C GLN A 123 -4.62 -9.58 -9.98
N LYS A 124 -3.90 -8.49 -10.27
CA LYS A 124 -2.56 -8.54 -10.88
C LYS A 124 -1.55 -9.28 -9.99
N LEU A 125 -1.67 -9.22 -8.66
CA LEU A 125 -0.76 -9.94 -7.76
C LEU A 125 -0.78 -11.46 -7.98
N PHE A 126 -1.91 -12.03 -8.41
CA PHE A 126 -2.05 -13.48 -8.60
C PHE A 126 -1.29 -14.04 -9.82
N VAL A 127 -0.82 -13.15 -10.69
CA VAL A 127 0.00 -13.47 -11.88
C VAL A 127 1.34 -12.74 -11.86
N SER A 128 1.65 -12.05 -10.76
CA SER A 128 2.90 -11.31 -10.61
C SER A 128 4.10 -12.25 -10.61
N LYS A 129 5.21 -11.77 -11.19
CA LYS A 129 6.51 -12.46 -11.20
C LYS A 129 7.38 -12.06 -9.99
N ALA A 130 6.85 -11.31 -9.04
CA ALA A 130 7.59 -10.87 -7.87
C ALA A 130 8.06 -12.04 -6.99
N GLU A 131 9.22 -11.84 -6.37
CA GLU A 131 9.79 -12.80 -5.43
C GLU A 131 9.10 -12.73 -4.07
N PHE A 132 7.89 -13.29 -4.00
CA PHE A 132 7.16 -13.40 -2.75
C PHE A 132 7.77 -14.45 -1.82
N SER A 133 7.74 -14.18 -0.51
CA SER A 133 8.09 -15.16 0.51
C SER A 133 7.15 -16.38 0.46
N ARG A 134 7.56 -17.50 1.05
CA ARG A 134 6.69 -18.70 1.13
C ARG A 134 5.36 -18.39 1.82
N LYS A 135 5.37 -17.56 2.87
CA LYS A 135 4.15 -17.14 3.58
C LYS A 135 3.24 -16.30 2.70
N ASP A 136 3.82 -15.36 1.96
CA ASP A 136 3.08 -14.49 1.05
C ASP A 136 2.48 -15.28 -0.13
N LYS A 137 3.19 -16.28 -0.67
CA LYS A 137 2.65 -17.19 -1.70
C LYS A 137 1.43 -17.97 -1.20
N ILE A 138 1.47 -18.46 0.04
CA ILE A 138 0.33 -19.15 0.67
C ILE A 138 -0.85 -18.19 0.87
N LEU A 139 -0.58 -16.96 1.33
CA LEU A 139 -1.60 -15.94 1.49
C LEU A 139 -2.28 -15.60 0.15
N LEU A 140 -1.48 -15.36 -0.91
CA LEU A 140 -1.97 -15.11 -2.26
C LEU A 140 -2.83 -16.26 -2.78
N PHE A 141 -2.44 -17.51 -2.48
CA PHE A 141 -3.27 -18.68 -2.80
C PHE A 141 -4.64 -18.61 -2.11
N PHE A 142 -4.69 -18.30 -0.80
CA PHE A 142 -5.96 -18.17 -0.09
C PHE A 142 -6.81 -17.01 -0.61
N MET A 143 -6.19 -15.89 -0.98
CA MET A 143 -6.85 -14.75 -1.62
C MET A 143 -7.46 -15.15 -2.97
N LYS A 144 -6.65 -15.73 -3.86
CA LYS A 144 -7.06 -16.14 -5.21
C LYS A 144 -8.21 -17.15 -5.20
N HIS A 145 -8.19 -18.09 -4.26
CA HIS A 145 -9.21 -19.13 -4.12
C HIS A 145 -10.34 -18.75 -3.15
N HIS A 146 -10.45 -17.48 -2.78
CA HIS A 146 -11.58 -16.96 -2.00
C HIS A 146 -11.79 -17.71 -0.66
N ASN A 147 -10.69 -18.13 -0.02
CA ASN A 147 -10.71 -18.84 1.27
C ASN A 147 -10.94 -17.87 2.44
N TYR A 148 -12.07 -17.13 2.42
CA TYR A 148 -12.38 -16.04 3.34
C TYR A 148 -12.27 -16.46 4.81
N ARG A 149 -12.71 -17.66 5.15
CA ARG A 149 -12.65 -18.18 6.54
C ARG A 149 -11.21 -18.27 7.05
N ILE A 150 -10.27 -18.71 6.20
CA ILE A 150 -8.86 -18.82 6.56
C ILE A 150 -8.23 -17.42 6.66
N LEU A 151 -8.50 -16.56 5.69
CA LEU A 151 -8.01 -15.18 5.68
C LEU A 151 -8.45 -14.43 6.95
N MET A 152 -9.74 -14.48 7.27
CA MET A 152 -10.30 -13.85 8.46
C MET A 152 -9.67 -14.40 9.74
N LYS A 153 -9.49 -15.73 9.85
CA LYS A 153 -8.84 -16.36 11.02
C LYS A 153 -7.37 -15.96 11.18
N TYR A 154 -6.66 -15.72 10.07
CA TYR A 154 -5.25 -15.34 10.09
C TYR A 154 -5.01 -13.91 10.60
N TYR A 155 -5.90 -12.96 10.26
CA TYR A 155 -5.80 -11.56 10.69
C TYR A 155 -6.58 -11.24 11.98
N ARG A 156 -7.55 -12.11 12.30
CA ARG A 156 -7.67 -12.82 13.59
C ARG A 156 -6.97 -12.27 14.79
#